data_AF-A0A8J5ELM6-F1
#
_entry.id   AF-A0A8J5ELM6-F1
#
_cell.length_a   1.000
_cell.length_b   1.000
_cell.length_c   1.000
_cell.angle_alpha   90.00
_cell.angle_beta   90.00
_cell.angle_gamma   90.00
#
_symmetry.space_group_name_H-M   'P 1'
#
loop_
_entity.id
_entity.type
_entity.pdbx_description
1 polymer ?
#
loop_
_entity_poly.entity_id
_entity_poly.type
_entity_poly.pdbx_seq_one_letter_code
_entity_poly.pdbx_strand_id
1 'polypeptide(L)'
;MSLLERELQIEEIDINLYRSAKELWRPIGQRGIFGGSVIAQALMAATKTVPPEFIIHSMHCYFVLSGNPDHPVLYHVERVRDGRSFATRTVQAKQRGRVIFTTTCSFQVDKGNGNMHHQSRMYERESKSTGKAFDGEHEATNGIPPPENCVSSLEVSKYLNKQGVISDDILKKMVDRSVEDPIEIRLVTGLLNKDDGLLPHERRIKFWVRCKPVIERDDVQSVGIAYLSDSFLLGTAIRVQPLNPGAASMVVSLDHTIYFHGKFRADEWLLHVIDSNWSGNERALVRGRLYNQQGVLVATVFQEGVIRLKEKYKGKSVETTDDYLSSGARTDAEKEESKKKGATAAKSIDSKL
;
A
#
# COMPACT_ATOMS: atom_id res chain seq x y z
N MET A 1 6.24 21.43 -11.80
CA MET A 1 6.56 20.00 -11.73
C MET A 1 6.45 19.56 -10.28
N SER A 2 5.60 18.57 -9.98
CA SER A 2 5.39 18.06 -8.62
C SER A 2 6.64 17.31 -8.09
N LEU A 3 6.69 17.02 -6.78
CA LEU A 3 7.76 16.19 -6.20
C LEU A 3 7.75 14.79 -6.83
N LEU A 4 6.56 14.27 -7.14
CA LEU A 4 6.37 13.00 -7.82
C LEU A 4 6.98 13.02 -9.22
N GLU A 5 6.64 14.03 -10.03
CA GLU A 5 7.20 14.16 -11.39
C GLU A 5 8.72 14.33 -11.36
N ARG A 6 9.26 15.07 -10.37
CA ARG A 6 10.70 15.19 -10.13
C ARG A 6 11.30 13.86 -9.64
N GLU A 7 10.56 13.04 -8.93
CA GLU A 7 10.99 11.71 -8.46
C GLU A 7 11.02 10.68 -9.58
N LEU A 8 10.06 10.73 -10.48
CA LEU A 8 9.81 9.69 -11.46
C LEU A 8 10.24 10.06 -12.87
N GLN A 9 11.09 11.09 -13.03
CA GLN A 9 11.60 11.47 -14.34
C GLN A 9 12.26 10.29 -15.06
N ILE A 10 11.85 10.09 -16.31
CA ILE A 10 12.46 9.14 -17.24
C ILE A 10 12.88 9.87 -18.52
N GLU A 11 14.03 9.51 -19.04
CA GLU A 11 14.59 9.98 -20.30
C GLU A 11 14.30 8.94 -21.39
N GLU A 12 13.89 9.40 -22.57
CA GLU A 12 13.79 8.53 -23.74
C GLU A 12 15.17 8.37 -24.36
N ILE A 13 15.61 7.12 -24.51
CA ILE A 13 16.89 6.75 -25.10
C ILE A 13 16.71 6.34 -26.56
N ASP A 14 15.60 5.65 -26.86
CA ASP A 14 15.18 5.23 -28.19
C ASP A 14 13.67 4.97 -28.18
N ILE A 15 13.10 4.68 -29.35
CA ILE A 15 11.71 4.28 -29.50
C ILE A 15 11.41 3.11 -28.56
N ASN A 16 10.45 3.33 -27.65
CA ASN A 16 10.03 2.38 -26.61
C ASN A 16 11.11 2.01 -25.57
N LEU A 17 12.21 2.77 -25.48
CA LEU A 17 13.28 2.55 -24.51
C LEU A 17 13.51 3.80 -23.67
N TYR A 18 13.31 3.67 -22.36
CA TYR A 18 13.44 4.76 -21.40
C TYR A 18 14.45 4.44 -20.31
N ARG A 19 14.97 5.48 -19.64
CA ARG A 19 15.94 5.37 -18.54
C ARG A 19 15.51 6.25 -17.36
N SER A 20 15.63 5.77 -16.13
CA SER A 20 15.47 6.62 -14.95
C SER A 20 16.47 7.78 -14.98
N ALA A 21 16.01 9.03 -14.89
CA ALA A 21 16.86 10.21 -15.00
C ALA A 21 17.77 10.44 -13.77
N LYS A 22 17.43 9.83 -12.63
CA LYS A 22 18.16 9.96 -11.37
C LYS A 22 18.15 8.66 -10.58
N GLU A 23 18.97 8.63 -9.53
CA GLU A 23 18.99 7.54 -8.56
C GLU A 23 17.63 7.39 -7.88
N LEU A 24 17.14 6.15 -7.83
CA LEU A 24 15.88 5.84 -7.18
C LEU A 24 16.10 5.64 -5.68
N TRP A 25 15.16 6.14 -4.89
CA TRP A 25 15.25 6.11 -3.44
C TRP A 25 15.31 4.67 -2.90
N ARG A 26 16.25 4.40 -2.00
CA ARG A 26 16.34 3.17 -1.21
C ARG A 26 15.84 3.46 0.21
N PRO A 27 14.72 2.85 0.65
CA PRO A 27 14.22 3.04 2.01
C PRO A 27 15.24 2.58 3.07
N ILE A 28 15.20 3.23 4.24
CA ILE A 28 16.12 2.93 5.34
C ILE A 28 16.00 1.46 5.75
N GLY A 29 17.14 0.76 5.84
CA GLY A 29 17.20 -0.65 6.22
C GLY A 29 16.76 -1.64 5.15
N GLN A 30 16.39 -1.17 3.95
CA GLN A 30 16.03 -2.02 2.81
C GLN A 30 17.24 -2.28 1.91
N ARG A 31 17.23 -3.45 1.25
CA ARG A 31 18.30 -3.86 0.33
C ARG A 31 18.18 -3.23 -1.04
N GLY A 32 16.97 -3.00 -1.51
CA GLY A 32 16.69 -2.50 -2.86
C GLY A 32 16.01 -1.14 -2.87
N ILE A 33 15.99 -0.54 -4.06
CA ILE A 33 15.18 0.64 -4.38
C ILE A 33 13.69 0.41 -4.03
N PHE A 34 12.97 1.49 -3.77
CA PHE A 34 11.55 1.44 -3.47
C PHE A 34 10.74 0.90 -4.66
N GLY A 35 9.87 -0.09 -4.42
CA GLY A 35 9.11 -0.78 -5.46
C GLY A 35 8.14 0.15 -6.20
N GLY A 36 7.46 1.02 -5.45
CA GLY A 36 6.57 2.04 -6.01
C GLY A 36 7.23 2.94 -7.05
N SER A 37 8.53 3.26 -6.91
CA SER A 37 9.27 4.01 -7.94
C SER A 37 9.36 3.25 -9.25
N VAL A 38 9.63 1.94 -9.20
CA VAL A 38 9.78 1.09 -10.39
C VAL A 38 8.43 0.85 -11.07
N ILE A 39 7.38 0.58 -10.28
CA ILE A 39 6.00 0.44 -10.77
C ILE A 39 5.59 1.71 -11.51
N ALA A 40 5.78 2.87 -10.88
CA ALA A 40 5.32 4.14 -11.40
C ALA A 40 6.10 4.59 -12.65
N GLN A 41 7.43 4.41 -12.69
CA GLN A 41 8.22 4.68 -13.89
C GLN A 41 7.91 3.71 -15.04
N ALA A 42 7.65 2.43 -14.76
CA ALA A 42 7.23 1.48 -15.78
C ALA A 42 5.86 1.86 -16.37
N LEU A 43 4.90 2.28 -15.54
CA LEU A 43 3.63 2.81 -16.02
C LEU A 43 3.83 4.08 -16.86
N MET A 44 4.68 5.01 -16.41
CA MET A 44 4.97 6.23 -17.17
C MET A 44 5.58 5.92 -18.55
N ALA A 45 6.51 4.96 -18.63
CA ALA A 45 7.09 4.48 -19.88
C ALA A 45 6.01 3.87 -20.79
N ALA A 46 5.13 3.01 -20.26
CA ALA A 46 4.03 2.42 -21.02
C ALA A 46 3.06 3.50 -21.56
N THR A 47 2.66 4.45 -20.72
CA THR A 47 1.74 5.55 -21.07
C THR A 47 2.29 6.41 -22.21
N LYS A 48 3.60 6.66 -22.26
CA LYS A 48 4.24 7.40 -23.38
C LYS A 48 4.12 6.70 -24.74
N THR A 49 3.75 5.41 -24.77
CA THR A 49 3.66 4.62 -26.01
C THR A 49 2.22 4.35 -26.47
N VAL A 50 1.21 4.90 -25.79
CA VAL A 50 -0.21 4.81 -26.19
C VAL A 50 -0.73 6.19 -26.60
N PRO A 51 -1.75 6.26 -27.49
CA PRO A 51 -2.41 7.52 -27.81
C PRO A 51 -3.07 8.17 -26.57
N PRO A 52 -3.18 9.51 -26.49
CA PRO A 52 -3.66 10.22 -25.30
C PRO A 52 -5.09 9.86 -24.85
N GLU A 53 -5.94 9.37 -25.73
CA GLU A 53 -7.30 8.94 -25.41
C GLU A 53 -7.36 7.61 -24.64
N PHE A 54 -6.26 6.87 -24.58
CA PHE A 54 -6.15 5.60 -23.84
C PHE A 54 -5.69 5.85 -22.41
N ILE A 55 -6.57 5.52 -21.46
CA ILE A 55 -6.29 5.58 -20.03
C ILE A 55 -5.99 4.18 -19.49
N ILE A 56 -5.06 4.09 -18.54
CA ILE A 56 -4.75 2.82 -17.87
C ILE A 56 -5.97 2.35 -17.07
N HIS A 57 -6.29 1.06 -17.13
CA HIS A 57 -7.34 0.46 -16.29
C HIS A 57 -6.83 -0.72 -15.47
N SER A 58 -5.72 -1.37 -15.89
CA SER A 58 -5.05 -2.35 -15.04
C SER A 58 -3.56 -2.48 -15.34
N MET A 59 -2.80 -2.86 -14.32
CA MET A 59 -1.41 -3.31 -14.48
C MET A 59 -1.10 -4.47 -13.54
N HIS A 60 -0.31 -5.42 -14.02
CA HIS A 60 0.09 -6.63 -13.30
C HIS A 60 1.60 -6.75 -13.32
N CYS A 61 2.23 -6.79 -12.15
CA CYS A 61 3.67 -6.65 -12.02
C CYS A 61 4.30 -7.83 -11.29
N TYR A 62 5.54 -8.16 -11.61
CA TYR A 62 6.40 -9.05 -10.82
C TYR A 62 7.73 -8.36 -10.50
N PHE A 63 8.11 -8.42 -9.23
CA PHE A 63 9.45 -8.08 -8.76
C PHE A 63 10.33 -9.33 -8.90
N VAL A 64 11.35 -9.25 -9.76
CA VAL A 64 12.21 -10.40 -10.11
C VAL A 64 13.52 -10.36 -9.33
N LEU A 65 14.14 -9.19 -9.21
CA LEU A 65 15.39 -8.97 -8.48
C LEU A 65 15.33 -7.64 -7.73
N SER A 66 16.06 -7.53 -6.62
CA SER A 66 16.23 -6.25 -5.92
C SER A 66 17.00 -5.26 -6.79
N GLY A 67 16.42 -4.08 -7.02
CA GLY A 67 17.10 -3.01 -7.75
C GLY A 67 18.15 -2.30 -6.89
N ASN A 68 19.27 -1.91 -7.49
CA ASN A 68 20.35 -1.18 -6.85
C ASN A 68 20.19 0.34 -7.08
N PRO A 69 20.19 1.20 -6.04
CA PRO A 69 20.08 2.66 -6.22
C PRO A 69 21.24 3.28 -7.02
N ASP A 70 22.43 2.65 -7.01
CA ASP A 70 23.64 3.19 -7.64
C ASP A 70 23.64 3.01 -9.18
N HIS A 71 22.59 2.43 -9.75
CA HIS A 71 22.47 2.13 -11.18
C HIS A 71 21.13 2.63 -11.73
N PRO A 72 21.12 3.28 -12.91
CA PRO A 72 19.87 3.65 -13.54
C PRO A 72 19.09 2.40 -13.98
N VAL A 73 17.77 2.53 -14.00
CA VAL A 73 16.85 1.49 -14.49
C VAL A 73 16.50 1.80 -15.95
N LEU A 74 16.66 0.81 -16.82
CA LEU A 74 16.19 0.87 -18.21
C LEU A 74 14.82 0.23 -18.32
N TYR A 75 13.86 0.92 -18.93
CA TYR A 75 12.50 0.44 -19.15
C TYR A 75 12.29 0.21 -20.64
N HIS A 76 12.24 -1.05 -21.04
CA HIS A 76 11.93 -1.44 -22.42
C HIS A 76 10.45 -1.79 -22.53
N VAL A 77 9.73 -1.08 -23.40
CA VAL A 77 8.30 -1.23 -23.62
C VAL A 77 8.04 -2.03 -24.89
N GLU A 78 7.23 -3.08 -24.82
CA GLU A 78 6.75 -3.81 -25.98
C GLU A 78 5.29 -3.46 -26.26
N ARG A 79 4.98 -3.15 -27.52
CA ARG A 79 3.61 -2.87 -27.98
C ARG A 79 2.92 -4.18 -28.37
N VAL A 80 2.39 -4.89 -27.37
CA VAL A 80 1.74 -6.19 -27.57
C VAL A 80 0.51 -6.09 -28.48
N ARG A 81 -0.31 -5.03 -28.30
CA ARG A 81 -1.53 -4.84 -29.09
C ARG A 81 -1.96 -3.38 -29.12
N ASP A 82 -2.38 -2.93 -30.30
CA ASP A 82 -3.14 -1.69 -30.51
C ASP A 82 -4.49 -2.00 -31.16
N GLY A 83 -5.54 -1.98 -30.35
CA GLY A 83 -6.91 -2.19 -30.81
C GLY A 83 -7.73 -0.90 -30.76
N ARG A 84 -8.93 -0.93 -31.35
CA ARG A 84 -9.85 0.23 -31.38
C ARG A 84 -10.27 0.73 -30.00
N SER A 85 -10.39 -0.15 -29.01
CA SER A 85 -10.84 0.20 -27.65
C SER A 85 -9.85 -0.15 -26.56
N PHE A 86 -8.86 -1.02 -26.83
CA PHE A 86 -7.90 -1.48 -25.85
C PHE A 86 -6.50 -1.51 -26.46
N ALA A 87 -5.51 -1.11 -25.67
CA ALA A 87 -4.10 -1.24 -25.98
C ALA A 87 -3.39 -2.00 -24.85
N THR A 88 -2.42 -2.85 -25.21
CA THR A 88 -1.66 -3.66 -24.25
C THR A 88 -0.18 -3.37 -24.43
N ARG A 89 0.51 -3.15 -23.31
CA ARG A 89 1.96 -2.96 -23.24
C ARG A 89 2.56 -3.93 -22.24
N THR A 90 3.73 -4.48 -22.53
CA THR A 90 4.59 -5.07 -21.49
C THR A 90 5.78 -4.15 -21.28
N VAL A 91 6.28 -4.08 -20.05
CA VAL A 91 7.49 -3.32 -19.72
C VAL A 91 8.44 -4.19 -18.94
N GLN A 92 9.66 -4.32 -19.43
CA GLN A 92 10.76 -4.92 -18.69
C GLN A 92 11.67 -3.82 -18.15
N ALA A 93 11.80 -3.75 -16.82
CA ALA A 93 12.77 -2.90 -16.16
C ALA A 93 14.06 -3.68 -15.92
N LYS A 94 15.20 -3.14 -16.37
CA LYS A 94 16.51 -3.81 -16.33
C LYS A 94 17.56 -2.94 -15.66
N GLN A 95 18.45 -3.59 -14.93
CA GLN A 95 19.71 -3.01 -14.47
C GLN A 95 20.85 -3.94 -14.86
N ARG A 96 21.89 -3.38 -15.50
CA ARG A 96 23.08 -4.14 -15.95
C ARG A 96 22.72 -5.42 -16.73
N GLY A 97 21.75 -5.30 -17.64
CA GLY A 97 21.29 -6.40 -18.50
C GLY A 97 20.35 -7.41 -17.83
N ARG A 98 20.09 -7.32 -16.52
CA ARG A 98 19.21 -8.26 -15.80
C ARG A 98 17.84 -7.62 -15.55
N VAL A 99 16.77 -8.38 -15.78
CA VAL A 99 15.40 -7.96 -15.46
C VAL A 99 15.24 -7.92 -13.94
N ILE A 100 14.89 -6.75 -13.42
CA ILE A 100 14.59 -6.54 -12.00
C ILE A 100 13.08 -6.53 -11.75
N PHE A 101 12.29 -6.15 -12.76
CA PHE A 101 10.85 -6.00 -12.68
C PHE A 101 10.22 -6.17 -14.06
N THR A 102 9.04 -6.76 -14.11
CA THR A 102 8.24 -6.87 -15.34
C THR A 102 6.81 -6.50 -15.06
N THR A 103 6.14 -5.87 -16.01
CA THR A 103 4.71 -5.57 -15.89
C THR A 103 3.98 -5.70 -17.22
N THR A 104 2.70 -6.03 -17.17
CA THR A 104 1.76 -5.91 -18.28
C THR A 104 0.73 -4.85 -17.92
N CYS A 105 0.59 -3.85 -18.78
CA CYS A 105 -0.34 -2.73 -18.64
C CYS A 105 -1.45 -2.84 -19.71
N SER A 106 -2.69 -2.67 -19.29
CA SER A 106 -3.85 -2.62 -20.19
C SER A 106 -4.53 -1.26 -20.11
N PHE A 107 -4.70 -0.66 -21.27
CA PHE A 107 -5.28 0.66 -21.46
C PHE A 107 -6.58 0.54 -22.24
N GLN A 108 -7.51 1.45 -21.97
CA GLN A 108 -8.81 1.53 -22.63
C GLN A 108 -9.06 2.97 -23.05
N VAL A 109 -9.69 3.16 -24.21
CA VAL A 109 -10.19 4.49 -24.60
C VAL A 109 -11.15 5.02 -23.53
N ASP A 110 -10.98 6.26 -23.08
CA ASP A 110 -11.96 6.91 -22.18
C ASP A 110 -13.31 7.03 -22.90
N LYS A 111 -14.25 6.16 -22.54
CA LYS A 111 -15.62 6.14 -23.06
C LYS A 111 -16.59 6.97 -22.22
N GLY A 112 -16.11 7.63 -21.17
CA GLY A 112 -16.97 8.33 -20.20
C GLY A 112 -17.86 7.36 -19.40
N ASN A 113 -19.06 7.83 -19.03
CA ASN A 113 -19.97 7.07 -18.17
C ASN A 113 -20.67 5.95 -18.96
N GLY A 114 -20.29 4.69 -18.67
CA GLY A 114 -21.04 3.51 -19.11
C GLY A 114 -22.43 3.39 -18.45
N ASN A 115 -23.17 2.33 -18.78
CA ASN A 115 -24.54 2.15 -18.26
C ASN A 115 -24.61 1.33 -16.95
N MET A 116 -23.53 0.67 -16.54
CA MET A 116 -23.47 -0.14 -15.32
C MET A 116 -22.42 0.41 -14.37
N HIS A 117 -22.84 0.80 -13.17
CA HIS A 117 -21.96 1.33 -12.12
C HIS A 117 -22.35 0.76 -10.77
N HIS A 118 -21.38 0.13 -10.10
CA HIS A 118 -21.48 -0.25 -8.69
C HIS A 118 -20.07 -0.33 -8.11
N GLN A 119 -19.96 -0.23 -6.80
CA GLN A 119 -18.70 -0.41 -6.07
C GLN A 119 -18.95 -0.96 -4.67
N SER A 120 -17.92 -1.51 -4.05
CA SER A 120 -17.95 -1.74 -2.61
C SER A 120 -18.04 -0.41 -1.86
N ARG A 121 -18.71 -0.42 -0.71
CA ARG A 121 -18.75 0.75 0.17
C ARG A 121 -17.38 0.96 0.81
N MET A 122 -17.04 2.24 1.01
CA MET A 122 -15.88 2.65 1.82
C MET A 122 -15.99 2.16 3.27
N TYR A 123 -17.22 2.09 3.78
CA TYR A 123 -17.54 1.66 5.15
C TYR A 123 -18.46 0.44 5.16
N GLU A 124 -18.14 -0.57 5.97
CA GLU A 124 -19.07 -1.66 6.28
C GLU A 124 -20.19 -1.12 7.18
N ARG A 125 -21.43 -1.61 7.02
CA ARG A 125 -22.47 -1.32 8.01
C ARG A 125 -22.09 -2.05 9.28
N GLU A 126 -21.96 -1.35 10.40
CA GLU A 126 -21.88 -2.02 11.70
C GLU A 126 -23.11 -2.93 11.85
N SER A 127 -22.87 -4.23 12.09
CA SER A 127 -23.90 -5.14 12.54
C SER A 127 -24.34 -4.67 13.92
N LYS A 128 -25.55 -4.09 14.01
CA LYS A 128 -26.23 -3.65 15.24
C LYS A 128 -25.66 -4.31 16.51
N SER A 129 -24.78 -3.62 17.24
CA SER A 129 -24.43 -3.99 18.62
C SER A 129 -24.75 -2.84 19.56
N THR A 130 -25.88 -3.00 20.25
CA THR A 130 -26.24 -2.42 21.56
C THR A 130 -25.96 -0.93 21.80
N GLY A 131 -26.91 -0.11 21.39
CA GLY A 131 -27.46 1.00 22.18
C GLY A 131 -26.51 1.84 23.01
N LYS A 132 -25.74 2.73 22.37
CA LYS A 132 -25.60 4.13 22.80
C LYS A 132 -25.55 5.00 21.55
N ALA A 133 -26.48 5.95 21.49
CA ALA A 133 -26.47 6.99 20.46
C ALA A 133 -25.19 7.81 20.65
N PHE A 134 -24.29 7.73 19.69
CA PHE A 134 -23.23 8.71 19.53
C PHE A 134 -23.74 9.83 18.61
N ASP A 135 -23.53 11.02 19.10
CA ASP A 135 -23.71 12.36 18.56
C ASP A 135 -23.39 12.46 17.06
N GLY A 136 -24.45 12.38 16.24
CA GLY A 136 -24.77 13.08 14.98
C GLY A 136 -23.76 13.27 13.83
N GLU A 137 -22.47 13.46 14.09
CA GLU A 137 -21.50 13.84 13.04
C GLU A 137 -20.67 12.66 12.53
N HIS A 138 -20.63 11.53 13.25
CA HIS A 138 -19.79 10.36 12.92
C HIS A 138 -20.48 9.26 12.09
N GLU A 139 -21.78 9.37 11.81
CA GLU A 139 -22.52 8.35 11.02
C GLU A 139 -22.06 8.29 9.55
N ALA A 140 -21.57 9.39 8.97
CA ALA A 140 -21.16 9.43 7.56
C ALA A 140 -19.79 8.77 7.29
N THR A 141 -18.90 8.71 8.29
CA THR A 141 -17.54 8.15 8.15
C THR A 141 -17.32 6.84 8.91
N ASN A 142 -18.37 6.32 9.57
CA ASN A 142 -18.31 5.11 10.39
C ASN A 142 -17.12 5.14 11.39
N GLY A 143 -16.92 6.29 12.03
CA GLY A 143 -15.86 6.51 13.01
C GLY A 143 -14.46 6.76 12.44
N ILE A 144 -14.28 6.93 11.13
CA ILE A 144 -12.98 7.32 10.54
C ILE A 144 -12.80 8.84 10.68
N PRO A 145 -11.78 9.33 11.40
CA PRO A 145 -11.46 10.76 11.46
C PRO A 145 -11.02 11.30 10.10
N PRO A 146 -11.29 12.59 9.83
CA PRO A 146 -10.74 13.26 8.66
C PRO A 146 -9.20 13.31 8.73
N PRO A 147 -8.50 13.43 7.59
CA PRO A 147 -7.03 13.37 7.56
C PRO A 147 -6.37 14.42 8.45
N GLU A 148 -6.99 15.58 8.65
CA GLU A 148 -6.51 16.67 9.51
C GLU A 148 -6.32 16.23 10.96
N ASN A 149 -7.13 15.27 11.41
CA ASN A 149 -7.15 14.75 12.79
C ASN A 149 -6.39 13.42 12.92
N CYS A 150 -5.71 12.97 11.87
CA CYS A 150 -4.95 11.72 11.86
C CYS A 150 -3.45 11.96 12.11
N VAL A 151 -2.79 11.00 12.77
CA VAL A 151 -1.37 11.09 13.12
C VAL A 151 -0.50 10.95 11.87
N SER A 152 0.42 11.90 11.64
CA SER A 152 1.35 11.84 10.50
C SER A 152 2.44 10.79 10.67
N SER A 153 3.00 10.30 9.56
CA SER A 153 4.17 9.40 9.57
C SER A 153 5.40 9.98 10.28
N LEU A 154 5.52 11.31 10.34
CA LEU A 154 6.60 11.97 11.05
C LEU A 154 6.38 11.96 12.57
N GLU A 155 5.15 12.20 13.04
CA GLU A 155 4.81 12.09 14.46
C GLU A 155 4.99 10.67 14.98
N VAL A 156 4.61 9.68 14.18
CA VAL A 156 4.92 8.26 14.38
C VAL A 156 6.42 8.05 14.59
N SER A 157 7.25 8.61 13.72
CA SER A 157 8.70 8.43 13.77
C SER A 157 9.30 9.07 15.03
N LYS A 158 8.86 10.28 15.37
CA LYS A 158 9.25 10.98 16.63
C LYS A 158 8.85 10.16 17.86
N TYR A 159 7.66 9.59 17.85
CA TYR A 159 7.18 8.72 18.92
C TYR A 159 8.06 7.49 19.07
N LEU A 160 8.35 6.76 17.98
CA LEU A 160 9.22 5.58 18.00
C LEU A 160 10.64 5.89 18.48
N ASN A 161 11.18 7.05 18.12
CA ASN A 161 12.47 7.51 18.63
C ASN A 161 12.44 7.74 20.13
N LYS A 162 11.42 8.43 20.64
CA LYS A 162 11.22 8.64 22.10
C LYS A 162 11.08 7.33 22.88
N GLN A 163 10.52 6.28 22.26
CA GLN A 163 10.43 4.94 22.86
C GLN A 163 11.73 4.13 22.72
N GLY A 164 12.79 4.67 22.12
CA GLY A 164 14.05 3.96 21.89
C GLY A 164 13.99 2.88 20.81
N VAL A 165 12.93 2.87 19.99
CA VAL A 165 12.75 1.89 18.90
C VAL A 165 13.63 2.25 17.69
N ILE A 166 13.82 3.54 17.43
CA ILE A 166 14.74 4.04 16.39
C ILE A 166 15.72 5.05 16.97
N SER A 167 16.95 5.06 16.44
CA SER A 167 17.99 6.02 16.86
C SER A 167 17.75 7.42 16.31
N ASP A 168 18.44 8.41 16.89
CA ASP A 168 18.38 9.80 16.43
C ASP A 168 18.87 9.96 14.97
N ASP A 169 19.87 9.16 14.57
CA ASP A 169 20.34 9.11 13.17
C ASP A 169 19.25 8.62 12.22
N ILE A 170 18.49 7.59 12.60
CA ILE A 170 17.36 7.09 11.80
C ILE A 170 16.26 8.15 11.75
N LEU A 171 15.91 8.77 12.89
CA LEU A 171 14.92 9.84 12.94
C LEU A 171 15.30 11.01 12.02
N LYS A 172 16.56 11.45 12.06
CA LYS A 172 17.07 12.52 11.19
C LYS A 172 16.87 12.17 9.71
N LYS A 173 17.26 10.95 9.30
CA LYS A 173 17.07 10.48 7.91
C LYS A 173 15.59 10.44 7.50
N MET A 174 14.70 10.06 8.42
CA MET A 174 13.24 10.08 8.17
C MET A 174 12.69 11.50 8.05
N VAL A 175 13.16 12.44 8.88
CA VAL A 175 12.82 13.87 8.79
C VAL A 175 13.26 14.42 7.43
N ASP A 176 14.52 14.18 7.05
CA ASP A 176 15.09 14.67 5.79
C ASP A 176 14.30 14.12 4.59
N ARG A 177 13.96 12.82 4.60
CA ARG A 177 13.09 12.24 3.55
C ARG A 177 11.72 12.89 3.51
N SER A 178 11.09 13.15 4.66
CA SER A 178 9.71 13.65 4.72
C SER A 178 9.48 15.00 4.02
N VAL A 179 10.53 15.83 3.91
CA VAL A 179 10.51 17.13 3.21
C VAL A 179 10.33 16.95 1.71
N GLU A 180 11.03 15.96 1.13
CA GLU A 180 11.07 15.73 -0.31
C GLU A 180 10.22 14.52 -0.74
N ASP A 181 9.52 13.88 0.19
CA ASP A 181 8.67 12.73 -0.08
C ASP A 181 7.47 13.15 -0.94
N PRO A 182 7.28 12.53 -2.12
CA PRO A 182 6.18 12.86 -3.01
C PRO A 182 4.82 12.47 -2.46
N ILE A 183 4.75 11.74 -1.34
CA ILE A 183 3.49 11.37 -0.69
C ILE A 183 3.42 11.86 0.76
N GLU A 184 2.19 12.06 1.24
CA GLU A 184 1.87 12.29 2.63
C GLU A 184 1.01 11.13 3.13
N ILE A 185 1.33 10.59 4.30
CA ILE A 185 0.56 9.51 4.94
C ILE A 185 0.15 9.95 6.35
N ARG A 186 -1.13 9.73 6.67
CA ARG A 186 -1.69 9.95 8.01
C ARG A 186 -2.47 8.72 8.47
N LEU A 187 -2.09 8.19 9.61
CA LEU A 187 -2.62 6.93 10.13
C LEU A 187 -3.97 7.14 10.80
N VAL A 188 -4.95 6.33 10.38
CA VAL A 188 -6.26 6.21 11.04
C VAL A 188 -6.20 5.13 12.10
N THR A 189 -5.68 3.95 11.73
CA THR A 189 -5.40 2.88 12.69
C THR A 189 -4.08 3.16 13.40
N GLY A 190 -4.04 2.98 14.73
CA GLY A 190 -2.80 3.07 15.50
C GLY A 190 -1.70 2.16 14.98
N LEU A 191 -0.44 2.47 15.29
CA LEU A 191 0.75 1.75 14.81
C LEU A 191 0.89 0.31 15.32
N LEU A 192 0.21 -0.01 16.41
CA LEU A 192 0.45 -1.21 17.20
C LEU A 192 -0.77 -2.12 17.17
N ASN A 193 -0.50 -3.42 17.26
CA ASN A 193 -1.55 -4.43 17.37
C ASN A 193 -2.30 -4.19 18.68
N LYS A 194 -3.56 -3.76 18.57
CA LYS A 194 -4.46 -3.79 19.71
C LYS A 194 -4.97 -5.21 19.85
N ASP A 195 -5.07 -5.69 21.08
CA ASP A 195 -5.90 -6.86 21.37
C ASP A 195 -7.36 -6.40 21.31
N ASP A 196 -7.89 -6.36 20.09
CA ASP A 196 -9.23 -5.91 19.73
C ASP A 196 -10.23 -7.09 19.66
N GLY A 197 -9.77 -8.31 19.94
CA GLY A 197 -10.56 -9.53 19.80
C GLY A 197 -10.88 -9.93 18.36
N LEU A 198 -10.35 -9.22 17.36
CA LEU A 198 -10.52 -9.56 15.94
C LEU A 198 -9.48 -10.59 15.50
N LEU A 199 -9.89 -11.48 14.61
CA LEU A 199 -8.95 -12.40 13.94
C LEU A 199 -8.10 -11.62 12.92
N PRO A 200 -6.90 -12.11 12.58
CA PRO A 200 -6.03 -11.44 11.61
C PRO A 200 -6.70 -11.09 10.27
N HIS A 201 -7.57 -11.97 9.75
CA HIS A 201 -8.25 -11.75 8.47
C HIS A 201 -9.44 -10.78 8.56
N GLU A 202 -9.89 -10.42 9.76
CA GLU A 202 -10.96 -9.45 10.02
C GLU A 202 -10.39 -8.04 10.22
N ARG A 203 -9.13 -7.94 10.63
CA ARG A 203 -8.45 -6.65 10.84
C ARG A 203 -8.24 -5.88 9.54
N ARG A 204 -8.33 -4.56 9.64
CA ARG A 204 -8.10 -3.60 8.55
C ARG A 204 -7.13 -2.53 9.01
N ILE A 205 -6.07 -2.32 8.24
CA ILE A 205 -5.20 -1.15 8.42
C ILE A 205 -5.73 -0.03 7.53
N LYS A 206 -5.87 1.16 8.11
CA LYS A 206 -6.44 2.33 7.44
C LYS A 206 -5.48 3.51 7.58
N PHE A 207 -5.22 4.19 6.48
CA PHE A 207 -4.51 5.46 6.48
C PHE A 207 -4.96 6.34 5.33
N TRP A 208 -4.91 7.65 5.54
CA TRP A 208 -5.04 8.64 4.49
C TRP A 208 -3.71 8.81 3.77
N VAL A 209 -3.76 8.92 2.45
CA VAL A 209 -2.60 9.13 1.59
C VAL A 209 -2.93 10.08 0.45
N ARG A 210 -1.96 10.89 0.05
CA ARG A 210 -2.02 11.72 -1.17
C ARG A 210 -0.63 12.01 -1.72
N CYS A 211 -0.54 12.36 -2.99
CA CYS A 211 0.64 12.94 -3.60
C CYS A 211 0.79 14.44 -3.28
N LYS A 212 2.01 14.95 -3.31
CA LYS A 212 2.36 16.36 -3.08
C LYS A 212 3.34 16.90 -4.13
N PRO A 213 3.28 18.21 -4.46
CA PRO A 213 2.11 19.08 -4.41
C PRO A 213 1.11 18.67 -5.52
N VAL A 214 0.26 19.61 -5.95
CA VAL A 214 -0.75 19.41 -7.00
C VAL A 214 -0.16 18.76 -8.26
N ILE A 215 -0.88 17.79 -8.81
CA ILE A 215 -0.62 17.14 -10.09
C ILE A 215 -1.59 17.73 -11.12
N GLU A 216 -1.08 18.50 -12.07
CA GLU A 216 -1.91 19.15 -13.10
C GLU A 216 -2.28 18.20 -14.24
N ARG A 217 -1.44 17.20 -14.50
CA ARG A 217 -1.55 16.29 -15.64
C ARG A 217 -2.35 15.04 -15.30
N ASP A 218 -3.42 14.79 -16.05
CA ASP A 218 -4.30 13.62 -15.87
C ASP A 218 -3.55 12.28 -16.04
N ASP A 219 -2.62 12.21 -16.99
CA ASP A 219 -1.82 11.01 -17.23
C ASP A 219 -0.87 10.68 -16.06
N VAL A 220 -0.51 11.68 -15.25
CA VAL A 220 0.33 11.55 -14.06
C VAL A 220 -0.48 11.14 -12.83
N GLN A 221 -1.81 11.37 -12.80
CA GLN A 221 -2.66 10.96 -11.68
C GLN A 221 -2.57 9.45 -11.42
N SER A 222 -2.63 8.64 -12.48
CA SER A 222 -2.51 7.18 -12.38
C SER A 222 -1.11 6.73 -11.96
N VAL A 223 -0.07 7.48 -12.36
CA VAL A 223 1.31 7.27 -11.92
C VAL A 223 1.45 7.55 -10.41
N GLY A 224 0.73 8.55 -9.88
CA GLY A 224 0.64 8.82 -8.45
C GLY A 224 0.06 7.64 -7.66
N ILE A 225 -1.08 7.10 -8.11
CA ILE A 225 -1.68 5.88 -7.52
C ILE A 225 -0.69 4.71 -7.58
N ALA A 226 -0.04 4.50 -8.72
CA ALA A 226 0.95 3.44 -8.89
C ALA A 226 2.08 3.54 -7.86
N TYR A 227 2.63 4.75 -7.65
CA TYR A 227 3.68 5.00 -6.68
C TYR A 227 3.22 4.79 -5.23
N LEU A 228 2.10 5.40 -4.83
CA LEU A 228 1.63 5.38 -3.44
C LEU A 228 1.07 4.01 -3.02
N SER A 229 0.60 3.20 -3.98
CA SER A 229 -0.05 1.92 -3.70
C SER A 229 0.90 0.89 -3.07
N ASP A 230 2.21 0.99 -3.31
CA ASP A 230 3.23 0.12 -2.73
C ASP A 230 3.70 0.60 -1.33
N SER A 231 3.16 1.71 -0.83
CA SER A 231 3.51 2.23 0.50
C SER A 231 2.67 1.56 1.58
N PHE A 232 3.33 1.02 2.63
CA PHE A 232 2.69 0.37 3.80
C PHE A 232 1.82 -0.86 3.48
N LEU A 233 1.79 -1.34 2.24
CA LEU A 233 0.88 -2.40 1.79
C LEU A 233 1.23 -3.77 2.41
N LEU A 234 2.31 -4.41 1.95
CA LEU A 234 2.73 -5.75 2.43
C LEU A 234 2.95 -5.82 3.95
N GLY A 235 3.41 -4.73 4.57
CA GLY A 235 3.60 -4.66 6.03
C GLY A 235 2.32 -4.90 6.84
N THR A 236 1.14 -4.74 6.22
CA THR A 236 -0.15 -5.02 6.84
C THR A 236 -0.28 -6.47 7.31
N ALA A 237 0.27 -7.44 6.56
CA ALA A 237 0.22 -8.85 6.94
C ALA A 237 0.89 -9.15 8.29
N ILE A 238 1.91 -8.36 8.68
CA ILE A 238 2.54 -8.48 10.01
C ILE A 238 1.66 -7.81 11.07
N ARG A 239 1.08 -6.64 10.76
CA ARG A 239 0.30 -5.81 11.68
C ARG A 239 -1.06 -6.42 12.04
N VAL A 240 -1.61 -7.29 11.20
CA VAL A 240 -2.83 -8.01 11.54
C VAL A 240 -2.58 -9.20 12.46
N GLN A 241 -1.32 -9.62 12.61
CA GLN A 241 -0.92 -10.71 13.51
C GLN A 241 -0.55 -10.16 14.89
N PRO A 242 -0.70 -10.92 15.99
CA PRO A 242 -0.19 -10.56 17.33
C PRO A 242 1.35 -10.64 17.42
N LEU A 243 2.06 -10.11 16.43
CA LEU A 243 3.52 -10.09 16.33
C LEU A 243 4.05 -8.67 16.51
N ASN A 244 5.18 -8.53 17.19
CA ASN A 244 5.87 -7.24 17.23
C ASN A 244 6.23 -6.78 15.79
N PRO A 245 6.10 -5.49 15.43
CA PRO A 245 6.45 -4.98 14.10
C PRO A 245 7.88 -5.34 13.63
N GLY A 246 8.82 -5.50 14.56
CA GLY A 246 10.19 -5.95 14.29
C GLY A 246 10.37 -7.47 14.25
N ALA A 247 9.30 -8.27 14.17
CA ALA A 247 9.36 -9.72 14.15
C ALA A 247 9.87 -10.29 12.82
N ALA A 248 9.65 -9.57 11.71
CA ALA A 248 10.14 -9.99 10.41
C ALA A 248 11.66 -9.80 10.28
N SER A 249 12.33 -10.80 9.72
CA SER A 249 13.71 -10.75 9.26
C SER A 249 13.79 -10.33 7.79
N MET A 250 12.72 -10.58 7.02
CA MET A 250 12.63 -10.24 5.60
C MET A 250 11.18 -9.94 5.24
N VAL A 251 10.98 -8.85 4.50
CA VAL A 251 9.70 -8.44 3.90
C VAL A 251 10.01 -7.96 2.49
N VAL A 252 9.57 -8.71 1.47
CA VAL A 252 9.89 -8.42 0.07
C VAL A 252 8.67 -8.70 -0.80
N SER A 253 8.30 -7.75 -1.65
CA SER A 253 7.20 -7.91 -2.61
C SER A 253 7.57 -8.92 -3.70
N LEU A 254 6.62 -9.78 -4.07
CA LEU A 254 6.75 -10.72 -5.19
C LEU A 254 6.05 -10.18 -6.44
N ASP A 255 4.82 -9.70 -6.25
CA ASP A 255 4.00 -9.12 -7.31
C ASP A 255 3.36 -7.80 -6.85
N HIS A 256 2.69 -7.13 -7.78
CA HIS A 256 1.82 -5.99 -7.48
C HIS A 256 0.83 -5.79 -8.62
N THR A 257 -0.46 -5.85 -8.32
CA THR A 257 -1.53 -5.67 -9.30
C THR A 257 -2.39 -4.49 -8.91
N ILE A 258 -2.65 -3.60 -9.86
CA ILE A 258 -3.52 -2.43 -9.66
C ILE A 258 -4.63 -2.47 -10.71
N TYR A 259 -5.87 -2.31 -10.26
CA TYR A 259 -7.01 -1.98 -11.08
C TYR A 259 -7.41 -0.53 -10.78
N PHE A 260 -7.46 0.31 -11.82
CA PHE A 260 -7.80 1.71 -11.73
C PHE A 260 -9.29 1.90 -12.08
N HIS A 261 -10.01 2.65 -11.24
CA HIS A 261 -11.46 2.79 -11.32
C HIS A 261 -11.86 4.24 -11.51
N GLY A 262 -12.54 4.54 -12.62
CA GLY A 262 -13.10 5.86 -12.89
C GLY A 262 -12.05 6.99 -12.95
N LYS A 263 -12.52 8.24 -12.79
CA LYS A 263 -11.66 9.42 -12.70
C LYS A 263 -11.35 9.71 -11.24
N PHE A 264 -10.11 10.09 -10.96
CA PHE A 264 -9.64 10.36 -9.61
C PHE A 264 -8.49 11.37 -9.62
N ARG A 265 -8.18 11.87 -8.43
CA ARG A 265 -7.04 12.74 -8.16
C ARG A 265 -6.15 12.10 -7.11
N ALA A 266 -4.91 11.79 -7.47
CA ALA A 266 -3.93 11.22 -6.56
C ALA A 266 -3.33 12.26 -5.60
N ASP A 267 -3.47 13.55 -5.90
CA ASP A 267 -3.06 14.68 -5.05
C ASP A 267 -4.16 15.14 -4.08
N GLU A 268 -5.35 14.55 -4.16
CA GLU A 268 -6.39 14.65 -3.13
C GLU A 268 -6.25 13.53 -2.09
N TRP A 269 -6.87 13.71 -0.93
CA TRP A 269 -6.83 12.69 0.12
C TRP A 269 -7.60 11.44 -0.29
N LEU A 270 -6.89 10.30 -0.25
CA LEU A 270 -7.44 8.97 -0.46
C LEU A 270 -7.31 8.15 0.81
N LEU A 271 -8.38 7.50 1.23
CA LEU A 271 -8.34 6.51 2.30
C LEU A 271 -7.90 5.17 1.70
N HIS A 272 -6.73 4.68 2.12
CA HIS A 272 -6.26 3.35 1.81
C HIS A 272 -6.71 2.39 2.91
N VAL A 273 -7.57 1.44 2.56
CA VAL A 273 -8.03 0.36 3.44
C VAL A 273 -7.39 -0.94 3.00
N ILE A 274 -6.62 -1.56 3.89
CA ILE A 274 -5.83 -2.75 3.59
C ILE A 274 -6.23 -3.91 4.49
N ASP A 275 -6.43 -5.08 3.87
CA ASP A 275 -6.62 -6.36 4.54
C ASP A 275 -5.60 -7.41 4.11
N SER A 276 -5.43 -8.43 4.95
CA SER A 276 -4.60 -9.61 4.67
C SER A 276 -5.48 -10.86 4.80
N ASN A 277 -5.94 -11.39 3.68
CA ASN A 277 -6.87 -12.53 3.69
C ASN A 277 -6.17 -13.88 3.89
N TRP A 278 -4.87 -13.95 3.62
CA TRP A 278 -4.12 -15.20 3.72
C TRP A 278 -2.64 -14.94 4.00
N SER A 279 -2.05 -15.78 4.86
CA SER A 279 -0.60 -15.86 5.06
C SER A 279 -0.21 -17.30 5.39
N GLY A 280 0.87 -17.78 4.80
CA GLY A 280 1.37 -19.14 4.98
C GLY A 280 2.59 -19.39 4.10
N ASN A 281 3.38 -20.43 4.40
CA ASN A 281 4.56 -20.80 3.60
C ASN A 281 5.51 -19.62 3.34
N GLU A 282 5.78 -18.82 4.37
CA GLU A 282 6.59 -17.59 4.32
C GLU A 282 6.09 -16.52 3.34
N ARG A 283 4.81 -16.54 3.00
CA ARG A 283 4.15 -15.54 2.15
C ARG A 283 2.92 -14.96 2.81
N ALA A 284 2.49 -13.81 2.32
CA ALA A 284 1.20 -13.24 2.65
C ALA A 284 0.60 -12.51 1.45
N LEU A 285 -0.71 -12.60 1.33
CA LEU A 285 -1.52 -11.89 0.35
C LEU A 285 -2.25 -10.75 1.03
N VAL A 286 -2.03 -9.53 0.54
CA VAL A 286 -2.72 -8.33 0.98
C VAL A 286 -3.54 -7.72 -0.15
N ARG A 287 -4.65 -7.10 0.24
CA ARG A 287 -5.55 -6.38 -0.66
C ARG A 287 -5.72 -4.95 -0.17
N GLY A 288 -5.45 -3.99 -1.03
CA GLY A 288 -5.68 -2.57 -0.81
C GLY A 288 -6.89 -2.05 -1.59
N ARG A 289 -7.66 -1.16 -0.98
CA ARG A 289 -8.74 -0.40 -1.63
C ARG A 289 -8.56 1.08 -1.32
N LEU A 290 -8.49 1.90 -2.36
CA LEU A 290 -8.32 3.34 -2.26
C LEU A 290 -9.67 4.03 -2.51
N TYR A 291 -10.13 4.84 -1.57
CA TYR A 291 -11.36 5.61 -1.67
C TYR A 291 -11.06 7.11 -1.60
N ASN A 292 -11.74 7.94 -2.39
CA ASN A 292 -11.69 9.39 -2.15
C ASN A 292 -12.51 9.77 -0.91
N GLN A 293 -12.46 11.04 -0.50
CA GLN A 293 -13.19 11.54 0.68
C GLN A 293 -14.72 11.39 0.57
N GLN A 294 -15.25 11.32 -0.65
CA GLN A 294 -16.68 11.08 -0.92
C GLN A 294 -17.05 9.59 -0.93
N GLY A 295 -16.08 8.70 -0.71
CA GLY A 295 -16.28 7.25 -0.68
C GLY A 295 -16.32 6.55 -2.03
N VAL A 296 -15.91 7.22 -3.11
CA VAL A 296 -15.74 6.61 -4.43
C VAL A 296 -14.50 5.72 -4.43
N LEU A 297 -14.64 4.46 -4.85
CA LEU A 297 -13.53 3.52 -4.98
C LEU A 297 -12.71 3.86 -6.22
N VAL A 298 -11.48 4.35 -6.05
CA VAL A 298 -10.63 4.84 -7.15
C VAL A 298 -9.63 3.81 -7.64
N ALA A 299 -9.21 2.87 -6.78
CA ALA A 299 -8.33 1.77 -7.18
C ALA A 299 -8.46 0.57 -6.25
N THR A 300 -8.15 -0.61 -6.78
CA THR A 300 -8.00 -1.86 -6.01
C THR A 300 -6.64 -2.46 -6.29
N VAL A 301 -5.97 -2.89 -5.24
CA VAL A 301 -4.58 -3.34 -5.28
C VAL A 301 -4.50 -4.74 -4.67
N PHE A 302 -3.72 -5.61 -5.28
CA PHE A 302 -3.34 -6.91 -4.73
C PHE A 302 -1.82 -7.02 -4.74
N GLN A 303 -1.27 -7.58 -3.66
CA GLN A 303 0.16 -7.84 -3.54
C GLN A 303 0.38 -9.10 -2.70
N GLU A 304 1.11 -10.06 -3.24
CA GLU A 304 1.74 -11.13 -2.50
C GLU A 304 3.20 -10.76 -2.23
N GLY A 305 3.71 -11.14 -1.06
CA GLY A 305 5.11 -10.94 -0.73
C GLY A 305 5.65 -12.03 0.18
N VAL A 306 6.97 -12.16 0.18
CA VAL A 306 7.71 -13.00 1.12
C VAL A 306 7.78 -12.28 2.46
N ILE A 307 7.35 -12.97 3.51
CA ILE A 307 7.48 -12.54 4.89
C ILE A 307 8.12 -13.67 5.68
N ARG A 308 9.36 -13.45 6.11
CA ARG A 308 10.09 -14.37 6.99
C ARG A 308 10.24 -13.77 8.36
N LEU A 309 9.96 -14.56 9.38
CA LEU A 309 10.17 -14.17 10.76
C LEU A 309 11.63 -14.40 11.18
N LYS A 310 12.09 -13.66 12.21
CA LYS A 310 13.38 -13.95 12.87
C LYS A 310 13.30 -15.31 13.58
N GLU A 311 14.43 -15.99 13.71
CA GLU A 311 14.51 -17.35 14.30
C GLU A 311 13.77 -17.50 15.63
N LYS A 312 13.87 -16.51 16.53
CA LYS A 312 13.17 -16.53 17.83
C LYS A 312 11.62 -16.59 17.76
N TYR A 313 11.07 -16.31 16.57
CA TYR A 313 9.64 -16.39 16.27
C TYR A 313 9.30 -17.60 15.36
N LYS A 314 10.28 -18.34 14.84
CA LYS A 314 10.01 -19.56 14.07
C LYS A 314 9.48 -20.66 15.00
N GLY A 315 8.49 -21.42 14.52
CA GLY A 315 7.88 -22.53 15.26
C GLY A 315 6.92 -22.13 16.39
N LYS A 316 6.82 -20.84 16.73
CA LYS A 316 5.70 -20.33 17.53
C LYS A 316 4.52 -20.19 16.58
N SER A 317 3.63 -21.18 16.53
CA SER A 317 2.33 -20.99 15.90
C SER A 317 1.65 -19.82 16.61
N VAL A 318 1.62 -18.67 15.94
CA VAL A 318 0.57 -17.70 16.19
C VAL A 318 -0.70 -18.43 15.78
N GLU A 319 -1.67 -18.59 16.69
CA GLU A 319 -2.92 -19.38 16.49
C GLU A 319 -3.28 -19.44 15.00
N THR A 320 -3.07 -20.61 14.41
CA THR A 320 -3.26 -20.79 12.98
C THR A 320 -4.74 -20.75 12.67
N THR A 321 -5.10 -20.42 11.43
CA THR A 321 -6.48 -20.62 10.98
C THR A 321 -6.93 -22.06 11.18
N ASP A 322 -6.02 -23.03 11.16
CA ASP A 322 -6.29 -24.44 11.47
C ASP A 322 -6.57 -24.67 12.96
N ASP A 323 -5.88 -23.97 13.88
CA ASP A 323 -6.23 -23.99 15.30
C ASP A 323 -7.64 -23.42 15.52
N TYR A 324 -8.04 -22.39 14.75
CA TYR A 324 -9.37 -21.79 14.82
C TYR A 324 -10.47 -22.66 14.19
N LEU A 325 -10.19 -23.26 13.02
CA LEU A 325 -11.10 -24.16 12.30
C LEU A 325 -11.26 -25.52 13.00
N SER A 326 -10.22 -26.00 13.70
CA SER A 326 -10.27 -27.23 14.51
C SER A 326 -10.82 -27.01 15.93
N SER A 327 -10.71 -25.80 16.50
CA SER A 327 -11.32 -25.45 17.79
C SER A 327 -12.82 -25.12 17.69
N GLY A 328 -13.57 -25.90 16.92
CA GLY A 328 -14.97 -25.66 16.56
C GLY A 328 -15.77 -24.84 17.59
N ALA A 329 -16.25 -23.67 17.17
CA ALA A 329 -17.17 -22.80 17.92
C ALA A 329 -16.88 -22.72 19.44
N ARG A 330 -15.75 -22.11 19.84
CA ARG A 330 -15.55 -21.70 21.24
C ARG A 330 -16.78 -20.94 21.76
N THR A 331 -17.35 -21.43 22.84
CA THR A 331 -18.50 -20.79 23.50
C THR A 331 -18.08 -19.43 24.07
N ASP A 332 -19.03 -18.50 24.26
CA ASP A 332 -18.73 -17.12 24.67
C ASP A 332 -17.95 -17.02 25.99
N ALA A 333 -17.97 -18.06 26.83
CA ALA A 333 -17.19 -18.18 28.06
C ALA A 333 -15.68 -18.34 27.83
N GLU A 334 -15.26 -19.04 26.77
CA GLU A 334 -13.84 -19.28 26.46
C GLU A 334 -13.19 -18.06 25.79
N LYS A 335 -14.00 -17.23 25.11
CA LYS A 335 -13.57 -15.90 24.60
C LYS A 335 -13.31 -14.91 25.75
N GLU A 336 -13.97 -15.07 26.89
CA GLU A 336 -13.76 -14.23 28.08
C GLU A 336 -12.45 -14.56 28.81
N GLU A 337 -11.99 -15.81 28.76
CA GLU A 337 -10.77 -16.23 29.43
C GLU A 337 -9.50 -15.85 28.64
N SER A 338 -9.56 -15.85 27.30
CA SER A 338 -8.47 -15.33 26.46
C SER A 338 -8.30 -13.81 26.61
N LYS A 339 -9.42 -13.06 26.72
CA LYS A 339 -9.44 -11.62 27.06
C LYS A 339 -8.69 -11.31 28.36
N LYS A 340 -8.78 -12.18 29.39
CA LYS A 340 -8.07 -11.97 30.67
C LYS A 340 -6.55 -12.20 30.56
N LYS A 341 -6.10 -13.09 29.67
CA LYS A 341 -4.67 -13.39 29.47
C LYS A 341 -3.96 -12.40 28.52
N GLY A 342 -4.67 -11.78 27.57
CA GLY A 342 -4.12 -10.73 26.68
C GLY A 342 -4.03 -9.33 27.32
N ALA A 343 -4.93 -9.02 28.26
CA ALA A 343 -5.05 -7.69 28.88
C ALA A 343 -3.83 -7.24 29.72
N THR A 344 -2.92 -8.13 30.09
CA THR A 344 -1.75 -7.79 30.92
C THR A 344 -0.57 -7.27 30.10
N ALA A 345 -0.52 -7.51 28.79
CA ALA A 345 0.62 -7.13 27.93
C ALA A 345 0.42 -5.79 27.16
N ALA A 346 -0.82 -5.32 26.99
CA ALA A 346 -1.15 -4.20 26.08
C ALA A 346 -1.37 -2.83 26.77
N LYS A 347 -1.28 -2.75 28.10
CA LYS A 347 -1.92 -1.65 28.87
C LYS A 347 -1.18 -0.31 29.01
N SER A 348 -0.10 0.00 28.28
CA SER A 348 0.69 1.22 28.60
C SER A 348 1.05 2.19 27.47
N ILE A 349 0.57 2.02 26.23
CA ILE A 349 1.06 2.86 25.12
C ILE A 349 -0.04 3.65 24.38
N ASP A 350 -1.27 3.16 24.35
CA ASP A 350 -2.29 3.66 23.42
C ASP A 350 -3.12 4.85 23.93
N SER A 351 -3.00 5.24 25.21
CA SER A 351 -3.81 6.34 25.75
C SER A 351 -3.26 7.73 25.40
N LYS A 352 -2.24 7.82 24.55
CA LYS A 352 -1.52 9.06 24.20
C LYS A 352 -1.08 9.15 22.73
N LEU A 353 -1.63 8.29 21.87
CA LEU A 353 -1.75 8.46 20.43
C LEU A 353 -3.25 8.60 20.12
#